data_AF-A0A239PYM2-F1
#
_entry.id   AF-A0A239PYM2-F1
#
_cell.length_a   1.000
_cell.length_b   1.000
_cell.length_c   1.000
_cell.angle_alpha   90.00
_cell.angle_beta   90.00
_cell.angle_gamma   90.00
#
_symmetry.space_group_name_H-M   'P 1'
#
loop_
_entity.id
_entity.type
_entity.pdbx_description
1 polymer ?
#
loop_
_entity_poly.entity_id
_entity_poly.type
_entity_poly.pdbx_seq_one_letter_code
_entity_poly.pdbx_strand_id
1 'polypeptide(L)'
;MKYLTPRLAGAAACALACAGASAYAHSPVGGAESGALAHLAEEANLVFRGRVAKVEYRLSEPTDEEPGLPHAIVTYRVSKTYRGKTEADTFSMRFIGGPDGMGGFLDLSGVPFFEEGEEDILFVRHAGQEGCPLVLCEYGRFRVYQGGVYNTHGSPVRAIIDDNAIARGRPLEEFLRVSFPAPTFDGLMRNPEARDLLKQMDLTEEEARRRYEQEAPKTIQLIAAFPEPSAESGADAETEAPDRPIIRDPRLRRLDDVKPQREGALRRQQPGQPQIQPESTAPVRIDPSIAARQALSRPALAIAQGEREIPEGPLAVEEFEAAVARVIEKTQRAPAEIRPIDLDAPFTARPFVLLQPQAIESPPPRIERDANKQEQEELRLFNQKDGDPVIRR
;
A
#
# COMPACT_ATOMS: atom_id res chain seq x y z
N MET A 1 -47.17 -34.77 -38.59
CA MET A 1 -47.19 -34.69 -37.10
C MET A 1 -45.76 -34.78 -36.61
N LYS A 2 -45.23 -33.67 -36.09
CA LYS A 2 -43.90 -33.51 -35.49
C LYS A 2 -44.15 -32.96 -34.08
N TYR A 3 -43.61 -33.60 -33.05
CA TYR A 3 -43.46 -33.09 -31.68
C TYR A 3 -41.94 -33.19 -31.41
N LEU A 4 -41.12 -32.13 -31.28
CA LEU A 4 -41.01 -31.00 -30.33
C LEU A 4 -40.67 -31.39 -28.86
N THR A 5 -39.39 -31.11 -28.53
CA THR A 5 -38.77 -30.68 -27.23
C THR A 5 -38.61 -31.68 -26.07
N PRO A 6 -37.68 -31.44 -25.10
CA PRO A 6 -36.78 -30.27 -24.85
C PRO A 6 -35.27 -30.63 -24.83
N ARG A 7 -34.30 -29.78 -25.23
CA ARG A 7 -33.68 -28.57 -24.62
C ARG A 7 -33.21 -28.68 -23.15
N LEU A 8 -31.87 -28.59 -23.00
CA LEU A 8 -31.11 -27.82 -22.00
C LEU A 8 -31.43 -28.00 -20.51
N ALA A 9 -30.52 -28.66 -19.78
CA ALA A 9 -30.17 -28.36 -18.39
C ALA A 9 -28.84 -29.05 -18.04
N GLY A 10 -27.89 -28.35 -17.42
CA GLY A 10 -26.71 -28.99 -16.82
C GLY A 10 -25.35 -28.34 -17.02
N ALA A 11 -25.27 -27.04 -17.33
CA ALA A 11 -24.05 -26.26 -17.13
C ALA A 11 -24.38 -25.17 -16.11
N ALA A 12 -24.22 -25.48 -14.82
CA ALA A 12 -24.36 -24.50 -13.75
C ALA A 12 -23.47 -24.89 -12.56
N ALA A 13 -22.80 -23.88 -12.03
CA ALA A 13 -22.13 -23.81 -10.73
C ALA A 13 -20.78 -24.54 -10.59
N CYS A 14 -19.71 -23.88 -11.07
CA CYS A 14 -18.47 -23.78 -10.30
C CYS A 14 -17.81 -22.42 -10.62
N ALA A 15 -18.54 -21.34 -10.36
CA ALA A 15 -17.98 -20.01 -10.25
C ALA A 15 -18.30 -19.53 -8.84
N LEU A 16 -17.47 -19.94 -7.88
CA LEU A 16 -17.45 -19.26 -6.58
C LEU A 16 -16.91 -17.86 -6.87
N ALA A 17 -17.82 -16.90 -6.88
CA ALA A 17 -17.49 -15.49 -6.94
C ALA A 17 -16.79 -15.10 -5.63
N CYS A 18 -15.46 -15.04 -5.66
CA CYS A 18 -14.70 -14.18 -4.74
C CYS A 18 -14.95 -12.72 -5.14
N ALA A 19 -16.18 -12.23 -4.93
CA ALA A 19 -16.49 -10.81 -5.00
C ALA A 19 -16.27 -10.20 -3.61
N GLY A 20 -15.04 -10.31 -3.11
CA GLY A 20 -14.54 -9.41 -2.10
C GLY A 20 -14.11 -8.15 -2.82
N ALA A 21 -14.92 -7.09 -2.77
CA ALA A 21 -14.42 -5.77 -3.07
C ALA A 21 -13.43 -5.39 -1.96
N SER A 22 -12.18 -5.85 -2.10
CA SER A 22 -11.07 -5.35 -1.31
C SER A 22 -10.87 -3.91 -1.74
N ALA A 23 -11.48 -2.98 -1.01
CA ALA A 23 -11.06 -1.60 -1.05
C ALA A 23 -9.62 -1.58 -0.53
N TYR A 24 -8.66 -1.50 -1.45
CA TYR A 24 -7.25 -1.26 -1.14
C TYR A 24 -7.13 0.13 -0.53
N ALA A 25 -7.39 0.23 0.77
CA ALA A 25 -7.00 1.38 1.57
C ALA A 25 -5.49 1.26 1.83
N HIS A 26 -4.69 1.48 0.79
CA HIS A 26 -3.28 1.78 0.99
C HIS A 26 -3.25 3.08 1.79
N SER A 27 -2.94 3.00 3.09
CA SER A 27 -2.37 4.14 3.76
C SER A 27 -1.11 4.49 2.96
N PRO A 28 -1.06 5.63 2.25
CA PRO A 28 0.19 6.06 1.69
C PRO A 28 1.14 6.13 2.88
N VAL A 29 2.35 5.56 2.75
CA VAL A 29 3.45 6.12 3.51
C VAL A 29 3.54 7.56 3.00
N GLY A 30 2.85 8.45 3.71
CA GLY A 30 2.71 9.85 3.35
C GLY A 30 4.08 10.48 3.54
N GLY A 31 4.76 10.80 2.44
CA GLY A 31 6.02 11.50 2.49
C GLY A 31 6.89 11.18 1.30
N ALA A 32 7.76 12.11 0.96
CA ALA A 32 8.74 12.03 -0.13
C ALA A 32 9.68 10.79 -0.08
N GLU A 33 9.59 9.94 0.94
CA GLU A 33 10.51 8.84 1.23
C GLU A 33 10.23 7.56 0.41
N SER A 34 8.97 7.31 0.00
CA SER A 34 8.58 6.09 -0.72
C SER A 34 9.13 5.97 -2.14
N GLY A 35 9.46 7.10 -2.78
CA GLY A 35 10.20 7.14 -4.05
C GLY A 35 11.66 7.58 -3.88
N ALA A 36 12.08 8.01 -2.69
CA ALA A 36 13.43 8.51 -2.46
C ALA A 36 14.43 7.36 -2.57
N LEU A 37 15.04 7.20 -3.74
CA LEU A 37 16.06 6.19 -4.00
C LEU A 37 17.21 6.31 -3.00
N ALA A 38 17.52 7.52 -2.54
CA ALA A 38 18.52 7.76 -1.50
C ALA A 38 18.20 7.03 -0.19
N HIS A 39 16.95 7.08 0.27
CA HIS A 39 16.52 6.37 1.46
C HIS A 39 16.55 4.85 1.23
N LEU A 40 16.01 4.39 0.09
CA LEU A 40 16.02 2.97 -0.25
C LEU A 40 17.44 2.39 -0.31
N ALA A 41 18.37 3.10 -0.95
CA ALA A 41 19.76 2.68 -1.12
C ALA A 41 20.55 2.71 0.20
N GLU A 42 20.28 3.68 1.07
CA GLU A 42 20.92 3.77 2.38
C GLU A 42 20.52 2.58 3.25
N GLU A 43 19.23 2.23 3.28
CA GLU A 43 18.68 1.15 4.09
C GLU A 43 18.94 -0.25 3.52
N ALA A 44 19.17 -0.38 2.22
CA ALA A 44 19.40 -1.66 1.57
C ALA A 44 20.80 -2.23 1.89
N ASN A 45 20.85 -3.52 2.21
CA ASN A 45 22.09 -4.26 2.35
C ASN A 45 22.48 -4.95 1.02
N LEU A 46 21.51 -5.23 0.17
CA LEU A 46 21.71 -5.78 -1.17
C LEU A 46 20.79 -5.03 -2.15
N VAL A 47 21.33 -4.61 -3.30
CA VAL A 47 20.53 -4.02 -4.39
C VAL A 47 20.89 -4.75 -5.68
N PHE A 48 19.90 -5.34 -6.34
CA PHE A 48 20.13 -6.11 -7.56
C PHE A 48 18.95 -6.02 -8.54
N ARG A 49 19.24 -6.28 -9.81
CA ARG A 49 18.28 -6.62 -10.85
C ARG A 49 18.28 -8.13 -11.06
N GLY A 50 17.10 -8.72 -11.19
CA GLY A 50 16.98 -10.15 -11.42
C GLY A 50 15.60 -10.55 -11.91
N ARG A 51 15.48 -11.81 -12.33
CA ARG A 51 14.22 -12.42 -12.77
C ARG A 51 13.75 -13.43 -11.73
N VAL A 52 12.47 -13.41 -11.37
CA VAL A 52 11.86 -14.45 -10.53
C VAL A 52 11.98 -15.79 -11.26
N ALA A 53 12.78 -16.69 -10.69
CA ALA A 53 13.00 -18.02 -11.23
C ALA A 53 12.00 -19.04 -10.69
N LYS A 54 11.52 -18.84 -9.45
CA LYS A 54 10.56 -19.74 -8.79
C LYS A 54 9.81 -19.02 -7.68
N VAL A 55 8.53 -19.34 -7.51
CA VAL A 55 7.72 -18.93 -6.35
C VAL A 55 7.15 -20.18 -5.68
N GLU A 56 7.42 -20.34 -4.38
CA GLU A 56 6.94 -21.47 -3.58
C GLU A 56 6.16 -20.96 -2.38
N TYR A 57 5.03 -21.59 -2.07
CA TYR A 57 4.22 -21.23 -0.91
C TYR A 57 4.36 -22.28 0.18
N ARG A 58 4.64 -21.83 1.41
CA ARG A 58 4.80 -22.70 2.59
C ARG A 58 4.19 -22.05 3.81
N LEU A 59 3.68 -22.88 4.71
CA LEU A 59 3.32 -22.44 6.06
C LEU A 59 4.58 -22.38 6.93
N SER A 60 4.63 -21.41 7.83
CA SER A 60 5.56 -21.46 8.96
C SER A 60 5.19 -22.62 9.89
N GLU A 61 6.14 -23.04 10.71
CA GLU A 61 5.86 -23.93 11.83
C GLU A 61 4.84 -23.28 12.77
N PRO A 62 3.80 -24.01 13.19
CA PRO A 62 2.87 -23.53 14.20
C PRO A 62 3.58 -23.41 15.54
N THR A 63 3.09 -22.51 16.39
CA THR A 63 3.49 -22.43 17.79
C THR A 63 2.30 -22.83 18.68
N ASP A 64 2.51 -22.92 19.99
CA ASP A 64 1.41 -23.17 20.94
C ASP A 64 0.37 -22.03 20.92
N GLU A 65 0.77 -20.83 20.50
CA GLU A 65 -0.06 -19.61 20.53
C GLU A 65 -0.68 -19.27 19.17
N GLU A 66 0.01 -19.57 18.07
CA GLU A 66 -0.37 -19.14 16.72
C GLU A 66 -0.30 -20.28 15.69
N PRO A 67 -1.28 -20.39 14.78
CA PRO A 67 -1.20 -21.32 13.66
C PRO A 67 -0.06 -20.95 12.71
N GLY A 68 0.39 -21.90 11.91
CA GLY A 68 1.37 -21.65 10.84
C GLY A 68 0.84 -20.62 9.84
N LEU A 69 1.64 -19.59 9.53
CA LEU A 69 1.25 -18.52 8.62
C LEU A 69 1.79 -18.77 7.20
N PRO A 70 1.00 -18.49 6.14
CA PRO A 70 1.46 -18.57 4.77
C PRO A 70 2.63 -17.63 4.49
N HIS A 71 3.62 -18.12 3.75
CA HIS A 71 4.74 -17.36 3.24
C HIS A 71 5.01 -17.74 1.78
N ALA A 72 5.36 -16.73 0.97
CA ALA A 72 5.95 -16.90 -0.35
C ALA A 72 7.48 -16.91 -0.24
N ILE A 73 8.09 -17.99 -0.72
CA ILE A 73 9.52 -18.11 -0.94
C ILE A 73 9.78 -17.80 -2.42
N VAL A 74 10.49 -16.71 -2.66
CA VAL A 74 10.74 -16.18 -3.99
C VAL A 74 12.22 -16.32 -4.29
N THR A 75 12.54 -17.11 -5.31
CA THR A 75 13.91 -17.30 -5.76
C THR A 75 14.15 -16.49 -7.03
N TYR A 76 15.10 -15.58 -6.98
CA TYR A 76 15.53 -14.79 -8.13
C TYR A 76 16.75 -15.42 -8.79
N ARG A 77 16.83 -15.31 -10.12
CA ARG A 77 18.10 -15.34 -10.86
C ARG A 77 18.61 -13.91 -10.99
N VAL A 78 19.73 -13.63 -10.34
CA VAL A 78 20.34 -12.30 -10.29
C VAL A 78 21.10 -12.05 -11.59
N SER A 79 20.80 -10.94 -12.27
CA SER A 79 21.46 -10.54 -13.52
C SER A 79 22.47 -9.43 -13.32
N LYS A 80 22.26 -8.55 -12.33
CA LYS A 80 23.18 -7.43 -12.03
C LYS A 80 23.05 -7.02 -10.58
N THR A 81 24.19 -6.82 -9.91
CA THR A 81 24.25 -6.37 -8.52
C THR A 81 24.84 -4.96 -8.47
N TYR A 82 24.17 -4.04 -7.76
CA TYR A 82 24.61 -2.65 -7.58
C TYR A 82 25.21 -2.42 -6.19
N ARG A 83 24.74 -3.15 -5.17
CA ARG A 83 25.21 -3.07 -3.79
C ARG A 83 25.15 -4.45 -3.15
N GLY A 84 26.09 -4.73 -2.26
CA GLY A 84 26.19 -6.02 -1.56
C GLY A 84 26.85 -7.09 -2.43
N LYS A 85 26.70 -8.36 -2.03
CA LYS A 85 27.21 -9.52 -2.76
C LYS A 85 26.18 -10.64 -2.72
N THR A 86 26.11 -11.41 -3.80
CA THR A 86 25.41 -12.70 -3.84
C THR A 86 26.45 -13.76 -4.14
N GLU A 87 26.53 -14.80 -3.31
CA GLU A 87 27.52 -15.88 -3.50
C GLU A 87 27.20 -16.75 -4.71
N ALA A 88 25.93 -16.75 -5.13
CA ALA A 88 25.41 -17.47 -6.27
C ALA A 88 24.68 -16.53 -7.24
N ASP A 89 24.42 -17.05 -8.44
CA ASP A 89 23.57 -16.40 -9.45
C ASP A 89 22.07 -16.43 -9.05
N THR A 90 21.74 -17.06 -7.93
CA THR A 90 20.40 -17.10 -7.37
C THR A 90 20.34 -16.54 -5.96
N PHE A 91 19.23 -15.87 -5.64
CA PHE A 91 18.98 -15.32 -4.33
C PHE A 91 17.54 -15.56 -3.91
N SER A 92 17.35 -16.28 -2.81
CA SER A 92 16.03 -16.65 -2.30
C SER A 92 15.66 -15.81 -1.09
N MET A 93 14.44 -15.29 -1.11
CA MET A 93 13.86 -14.48 -0.06
C MET A 93 12.52 -15.01 0.40
N ARG A 94 12.16 -14.74 1.64
CA ARG A 94 10.86 -15.12 2.21
C ARG A 94 10.02 -13.89 2.51
N PHE A 95 8.79 -13.89 2.00
CA PHE A 95 7.75 -12.89 2.21
C PHE A 95 6.59 -13.54 2.94
N ILE A 96 6.00 -12.87 3.93
CA ILE A 96 4.75 -13.33 4.51
C ILE A 96 3.58 -13.11 3.55
N GLY A 97 2.63 -14.03 3.52
CA GLY A 97 1.43 -13.95 2.69
C GLY A 97 1.35 -15.04 1.63
N GLY A 98 0.27 -15.01 0.87
CA GLY A 98 -0.06 -16.00 -0.15
C GLY A 98 -1.07 -17.06 0.31
N PRO A 99 -1.33 -18.08 -0.54
CA PRO A 99 -2.26 -19.15 -0.24
C PRO A 99 -1.74 -20.07 0.87
N ASP A 100 -2.65 -20.57 1.69
CA ASP A 100 -2.36 -21.55 2.74
C ASP A 100 -2.38 -23.02 2.25
N GLY A 101 -2.74 -23.22 0.97
CA GLY A 101 -2.90 -24.54 0.35
C GLY A 101 -4.19 -25.28 0.71
N MET A 102 -5.03 -24.71 1.57
CA MET A 102 -6.32 -25.23 2.05
C MET A 102 -7.51 -24.37 1.56
N GLY A 103 -7.24 -23.43 0.65
CA GLY A 103 -8.23 -22.51 0.09
C GLY A 103 -8.33 -21.18 0.83
N GLY A 104 -7.58 -21.01 1.93
CA GLY A 104 -7.38 -19.71 2.57
C GLY A 104 -6.23 -18.94 1.92
N PHE A 105 -6.19 -17.65 2.21
CA PHE A 105 -5.20 -16.73 1.67
C PHE A 105 -4.86 -15.67 2.70
N LEU A 106 -3.56 -15.41 2.90
CA LEU A 106 -3.08 -14.31 3.71
C LEU A 106 -2.64 -13.16 2.80
N ASP A 107 -3.41 -12.08 2.80
CA ASP A 107 -3.07 -10.83 2.13
C ASP A 107 -2.65 -9.78 3.19
N LEU A 108 -1.43 -9.25 3.03
CA LEU A 108 -0.88 -8.24 3.92
C LEU A 108 -0.55 -7.00 3.11
N SER A 109 -1.25 -5.91 3.42
CA SER A 109 -1.04 -4.61 2.79
C SER A 109 0.44 -4.22 2.82
N GLY A 110 0.97 -3.82 1.66
CA GLY A 110 2.37 -3.42 1.53
C GLY A 110 3.30 -4.56 1.15
N VAL A 111 2.90 -5.83 1.30
CA VAL A 111 3.73 -6.96 0.92
C VAL A 111 3.46 -7.33 -0.55
N PRO A 112 4.49 -7.29 -1.42
CA PRO A 112 4.30 -7.58 -2.84
C PRO A 112 4.00 -9.06 -3.12
N PHE A 113 3.21 -9.32 -4.16
CA PHE A 113 3.09 -10.62 -4.80
C PHE A 113 4.05 -10.78 -5.97
N PHE A 114 4.39 -12.01 -6.32
CA PHE A 114 5.39 -12.33 -7.35
C PHE A 114 4.86 -13.40 -8.30
N GLU A 115 5.22 -13.28 -9.57
CA GLU A 115 5.00 -14.31 -10.58
C GLU A 115 6.32 -14.77 -11.18
N GLU A 116 6.40 -16.05 -11.54
CA GLU A 116 7.58 -16.59 -12.23
C GLU A 116 7.79 -15.87 -13.57
N GLY A 117 9.05 -15.53 -13.85
CA GLY A 117 9.43 -14.80 -15.04
C GLY A 117 9.37 -13.28 -14.91
N GLU A 118 8.81 -12.72 -13.83
CA GLU A 118 8.87 -11.28 -13.56
C GLU A 118 10.30 -10.80 -13.40
N GLU A 119 10.57 -9.58 -13.85
CA GLU A 119 11.89 -8.96 -13.73
C GLU A 119 11.79 -7.72 -12.85
N ASP A 120 12.70 -7.60 -11.90
CA ASP A 120 12.63 -6.60 -10.84
C ASP A 120 14.01 -6.01 -10.54
N ILE A 121 14.01 -4.77 -10.05
CA ILE A 121 15.10 -4.12 -9.34
C ILE A 121 14.68 -4.01 -7.87
N LEU A 122 15.46 -4.62 -6.98
CA LEU A 122 15.09 -4.81 -5.58
C LEU A 122 16.08 -4.16 -4.63
N PHE A 123 15.56 -3.46 -3.63
CA PHE A 123 16.27 -2.91 -2.48
C PHE A 123 16.01 -3.81 -1.28
N VAL A 124 16.95 -4.70 -1.00
CA VAL A 124 16.79 -5.76 0.01
C VAL A 124 17.46 -5.35 1.32
N ARG A 125 16.70 -5.39 2.42
CA ARG A 125 17.19 -5.14 3.78
C ARG A 125 17.71 -6.43 4.42
N HIS A 126 17.02 -7.55 4.26
CA HIS A 126 17.40 -8.88 4.74
C HIS A 126 16.73 -9.96 3.89
N ALA A 127 17.10 -11.24 4.04
CA ALA A 127 16.52 -12.30 3.20
C ALA A 127 15.19 -12.90 3.69
N GLY A 128 14.75 -12.67 4.93
CA GLY A 128 13.47 -13.22 5.39
C GLY A 128 13.29 -13.35 6.91
N GLN A 129 14.02 -12.55 7.69
CA GLN A 129 13.92 -12.55 9.15
C GLN A 129 12.71 -11.77 9.66
N GLU A 130 12.20 -10.83 8.86
CA GLU A 130 11.02 -10.00 9.10
C GLU A 130 10.06 -10.21 7.93
N GLY A 131 8.75 -10.00 8.14
CA GLY A 131 7.69 -10.39 7.19
C GLY A 131 7.92 -9.94 5.74
N CYS A 132 8.55 -8.79 5.51
CA CYS A 132 8.99 -8.39 4.18
C CYS A 132 10.51 -8.14 4.13
N PRO A 133 11.25 -8.77 3.20
CA PRO A 133 12.69 -8.64 3.04
C PRO A 133 13.15 -7.31 2.41
N LEU A 134 12.23 -6.55 1.82
CA LEU A 134 12.54 -5.34 1.08
C LEU A 134 12.51 -4.10 1.98
N VAL A 135 13.33 -3.11 1.64
CA VAL A 135 13.27 -1.79 2.28
C VAL A 135 11.89 -1.20 2.03
N LEU A 136 11.15 -0.89 3.09
CA LEU A 136 9.77 -0.37 3.00
C LEU A 136 8.84 -1.26 2.15
N CYS A 137 9.05 -2.57 2.18
CA CYS A 137 8.23 -3.57 1.50
C CYS A 137 8.02 -3.27 0.00
N GLU A 138 6.79 -3.05 -0.44
CA GLU A 138 6.44 -2.69 -1.83
C GLU A 138 7.23 -1.51 -2.41
N TYR A 139 7.68 -0.56 -1.60
CA TYR A 139 8.45 0.58 -2.09
C TYR A 139 9.90 0.22 -2.46
N GLY A 140 10.43 -0.87 -1.90
CA GLY A 140 11.75 -1.40 -2.22
C GLY A 140 11.79 -2.22 -3.50
N ARG A 141 10.67 -2.34 -4.23
CA ARG A 141 10.58 -3.09 -5.48
C ARG A 141 10.19 -2.18 -6.64
N PHE A 142 10.95 -2.30 -7.72
CA PHE A 142 10.63 -1.72 -9.01
C PHE A 142 10.56 -2.82 -10.06
N ARG A 143 9.46 -2.88 -10.81
CA ARG A 143 9.21 -3.89 -11.84
C ARG A 143 9.78 -3.41 -13.16
N VAL A 144 10.33 -4.34 -13.94
CA VAL A 144 10.90 -4.09 -15.27
C VAL A 144 10.06 -4.83 -16.31
N TYR A 145 9.55 -4.10 -17.30
CA TYR A 145 8.79 -4.68 -18.39
C TYR A 145 9.05 -3.94 -19.70
N GLN A 146 9.37 -4.68 -20.76
CA GLN A 146 9.69 -4.15 -22.09
C GLN A 146 10.71 -2.98 -22.08
N GLY A 147 11.71 -3.06 -21.19
CA GLY A 147 12.74 -2.03 -21.04
C GLY A 147 12.32 -0.79 -20.24
N GLY A 148 11.07 -0.71 -19.79
CA GLY A 148 10.57 0.35 -18.90
C GLY A 148 10.55 -0.07 -17.43
N VAL A 149 10.60 0.92 -16.54
CA VAL A 149 10.54 0.74 -15.08
C VAL A 149 9.20 1.21 -14.50
N TYR A 150 8.68 0.42 -13.57
CA TYR A 150 7.41 0.63 -12.91
C TYR A 150 7.58 0.41 -11.40
N ASN A 151 6.72 1.00 -10.58
CA ASN A 151 6.67 0.64 -9.15
C ASN A 151 6.02 -0.75 -8.96
N THR A 152 5.96 -1.23 -7.72
CA THR A 152 5.31 -2.52 -7.38
C THR A 152 3.88 -2.64 -7.90
N HIS A 153 3.11 -1.55 -7.82
CA HIS A 153 1.71 -1.51 -8.27
C HIS A 153 1.55 -1.39 -9.79
N GLY A 154 2.66 -1.34 -10.53
CA GLY A 154 2.66 -1.29 -11.98
C GLY A 154 2.47 0.10 -12.57
N SER A 155 2.45 1.16 -11.76
CA SER A 155 2.50 2.53 -12.27
C SER A 155 3.88 2.84 -12.85
N PRO A 156 3.96 3.45 -14.05
CA PRO A 156 5.24 3.75 -14.68
C PRO A 156 6.02 4.79 -13.89
N VAL A 157 7.30 4.52 -13.65
CA VAL A 157 8.26 5.54 -13.21
C VAL A 157 8.49 6.46 -14.39
N ARG A 158 8.20 7.75 -14.27
CA ARG A 158 8.28 8.71 -15.36
C ARG A 158 9.62 9.46 -15.42
N ALA A 159 10.20 9.69 -14.26
CA ALA A 159 11.42 10.46 -14.11
C ALA A 159 12.09 10.18 -12.76
N ILE A 160 13.37 10.50 -12.66
CA ILE A 160 14.07 10.68 -11.38
C ILE A 160 14.31 12.17 -11.18
N ILE A 161 13.76 12.74 -10.10
CA ILE A 161 13.94 14.15 -9.74
C ILE A 161 14.50 14.21 -8.32
N ASP A 162 15.66 14.82 -8.12
CA ASP A 162 16.33 14.92 -6.81
C ASP A 162 16.46 13.56 -6.10
N ASP A 163 16.91 12.55 -6.84
CA ASP A 163 17.04 11.15 -6.38
C ASP A 163 15.70 10.50 -5.97
N ASN A 164 14.55 11.08 -6.36
CA ASN A 164 13.21 10.54 -6.14
C ASN A 164 12.62 9.97 -7.43
N ALA A 165 12.19 8.71 -7.39
CA ALA A 165 11.49 8.04 -8.48
C ALA A 165 10.02 8.48 -8.53
N ILE A 166 9.65 9.18 -9.59
CA ILE A 166 8.29 9.70 -9.77
C ILE A 166 7.44 8.66 -10.51
N ALA A 167 6.76 7.79 -9.76
CA ALA A 167 5.83 6.80 -10.32
C ALA A 167 4.41 7.37 -10.42
N ARG A 168 3.89 7.54 -11.63
CA ARG A 168 2.54 8.09 -11.88
C ARG A 168 1.96 7.61 -13.20
N GLY A 169 0.65 7.42 -13.23
CA GLY A 169 -0.10 7.01 -14.41
C GLY A 169 -0.81 5.67 -14.21
N ARG A 170 -1.59 5.28 -15.21
CA ARG A 170 -2.34 4.03 -15.19
C ARG A 170 -1.38 2.84 -15.06
N PRO A 171 -1.62 1.91 -14.11
CA PRO A 171 -0.90 0.66 -14.05
C PRO A 171 -1.03 -0.15 -15.33
N LEU A 172 0.03 -0.87 -15.68
CA LEU A 172 0.00 -1.82 -16.78
C LEU A 172 -0.87 -3.04 -16.41
N GLU A 173 -1.74 -3.52 -17.32
CA GLU A 173 -2.69 -4.60 -17.00
C GLU A 173 -1.99 -5.92 -16.64
N GLU A 174 -0.85 -6.18 -17.28
CA GLU A 174 0.05 -7.29 -17.01
C GLU A 174 0.47 -7.35 -15.54
N PHE A 175 0.49 -6.20 -14.87
CA PHE A 175 0.90 -6.08 -13.48
C PHE A 175 -0.23 -6.21 -12.46
N LEU A 176 -1.49 -6.22 -12.94
CA LEU A 176 -2.68 -6.33 -12.11
C LEU A 176 -3.12 -7.77 -11.90
N ARG A 177 -2.56 -8.71 -12.67
CA ARG A 177 -2.89 -10.13 -12.58
C ARG A 177 -1.82 -10.81 -11.74
N VAL A 178 -2.27 -11.65 -10.82
CA VAL A 178 -1.40 -12.51 -10.02
C VAL A 178 -2.00 -13.89 -9.98
N SER A 179 -1.19 -14.89 -10.34
CA SER A 179 -1.58 -16.29 -10.37
C SER A 179 -1.05 -17.05 -9.17
N PHE A 180 -1.91 -17.82 -8.52
CA PHE A 180 -1.56 -18.71 -7.40
C PHE A 180 -1.85 -20.15 -7.77
N PRO A 181 -1.12 -21.14 -7.24
CA PRO A 181 -1.50 -22.54 -7.40
C PRO A 181 -2.86 -22.78 -6.75
N ALA A 182 -3.74 -23.51 -7.46
CA ALA A 182 -4.98 -23.97 -6.84
C ALA A 182 -4.65 -24.98 -5.72
N PRO A 183 -5.42 -24.99 -4.62
CA PRO A 183 -5.23 -25.98 -3.57
C PRO A 183 -5.48 -27.39 -4.12
N THR A 184 -4.88 -28.41 -3.52
CA THR A 184 -5.25 -29.79 -3.85
C THR A 184 -6.60 -30.13 -3.22
N PHE A 185 -7.27 -31.17 -3.72
CA PHE A 185 -8.51 -31.64 -3.09
C PHE A 185 -8.29 -32.00 -1.61
N ASP A 186 -7.20 -32.72 -1.31
CA ASP A 186 -6.83 -33.07 0.07
C ASP A 186 -6.52 -31.84 0.91
N GLY A 187 -5.91 -30.81 0.32
CA GLY A 187 -5.70 -29.52 0.97
C GLY A 187 -7.02 -28.85 1.35
N LEU A 188 -7.95 -28.75 0.38
CA LEU A 188 -9.28 -28.20 0.61
C LEU A 188 -10.05 -28.96 1.69
N MET A 189 -9.97 -30.29 1.73
CA MET A 189 -10.68 -31.08 2.75
C MET A 189 -10.15 -30.88 4.17
N ARG A 190 -9.01 -30.21 4.36
CA ARG A 190 -8.55 -29.77 5.69
C ARG A 190 -9.30 -28.52 6.16
N ASN A 191 -9.86 -27.74 5.25
CA ASN A 191 -10.69 -26.58 5.56
C ASN A 191 -12.11 -27.02 5.99
N PRO A 192 -12.57 -26.67 7.21
CA PRO A 192 -13.94 -26.96 7.67
C PRO A 192 -15.03 -26.41 6.73
N GLU A 193 -14.87 -25.19 6.22
CA GLU A 193 -15.87 -24.55 5.35
C GLU A 193 -16.00 -25.29 4.02
N ALA A 194 -14.88 -25.71 3.42
CA ALA A 194 -14.89 -26.49 2.18
C ALA A 194 -15.58 -27.85 2.37
N ARG A 195 -15.37 -28.52 3.52
CA ARG A 195 -16.08 -29.76 3.86
C ARG A 195 -17.58 -29.53 4.04
N ASP A 196 -17.96 -28.41 4.66
CA ASP A 196 -19.37 -28.08 4.87
C ASP A 196 -20.08 -27.72 3.56
N LEU A 197 -19.39 -27.05 2.62
CA LEU A 197 -19.88 -26.83 1.26
C LEU A 197 -20.07 -28.16 0.53
N LEU A 198 -19.11 -29.09 0.61
CA LEU A 198 -19.22 -30.39 -0.03
C LEU A 198 -20.46 -31.18 0.46
N LYS A 199 -20.75 -31.14 1.76
CA LYS A 199 -21.97 -31.76 2.33
C LYS A 199 -23.26 -31.20 1.75
N GLN A 200 -23.26 -29.94 1.31
CA GLN A 200 -24.43 -29.28 0.71
C GLN A 200 -24.61 -29.64 -0.77
N MET A 201 -23.58 -30.18 -1.44
CA MET A 201 -23.59 -30.46 -2.88
C MET A 201 -24.21 -31.81 -3.25
N ASP A 202 -24.64 -32.61 -2.27
CA ASP A 202 -25.16 -33.99 -2.46
C ASP A 202 -24.22 -34.88 -3.30
N LEU A 203 -22.91 -34.69 -3.12
CA LEU A 203 -21.86 -35.48 -3.76
C LEU A 203 -21.16 -36.36 -2.71
N THR A 204 -20.78 -37.57 -3.11
CA THR A 204 -19.82 -38.34 -2.33
C THR A 204 -18.44 -37.69 -2.41
N GLU A 205 -17.60 -37.90 -1.40
CA GLU A 205 -16.24 -37.35 -1.39
C GLU A 205 -15.41 -37.85 -2.59
N GLU A 206 -15.56 -39.12 -2.97
CA GLU A 206 -14.86 -39.70 -4.12
C GLU A 206 -15.32 -39.08 -5.45
N GLU A 207 -16.63 -38.83 -5.61
CA GLU A 207 -17.16 -38.15 -6.78
C GLU A 207 -16.64 -36.71 -6.87
N ALA A 208 -16.66 -35.99 -5.74
CA ALA A 208 -16.16 -34.63 -5.67
C ALA A 208 -14.65 -34.54 -5.93
N ARG A 209 -13.85 -35.49 -5.40
CA ARG A 209 -12.42 -35.60 -5.69
C ARG A 209 -12.18 -35.78 -7.18
N ARG A 210 -12.83 -36.79 -7.78
CA ARG A 210 -12.68 -37.09 -9.21
C ARG A 210 -13.03 -35.87 -10.06
N ARG A 211 -14.12 -35.19 -9.72
CA ARG A 211 -14.56 -33.99 -10.42
C ARG A 211 -13.57 -32.84 -10.26
N TYR A 212 -13.08 -32.60 -9.05
CA TYR A 212 -12.09 -31.57 -8.77
C TYR A 212 -10.81 -31.80 -9.56
N GLU A 213 -10.26 -33.01 -9.52
CA GLU A 213 -9.02 -33.36 -10.22
C GLU A 213 -9.13 -33.25 -11.76
N GLN A 214 -10.34 -33.40 -12.31
CA GLN A 214 -10.61 -33.28 -13.74
C GLN A 214 -10.91 -31.85 -14.18
N GLU A 215 -11.67 -31.10 -13.38
CA GLU A 215 -12.28 -29.82 -13.79
C GLU A 215 -11.64 -28.60 -13.15
N ALA A 216 -10.97 -28.74 -12.00
CA ALA A 216 -10.45 -27.58 -11.28
C ALA A 216 -9.29 -26.93 -12.07
N PRO A 217 -9.26 -25.59 -12.13
CA PRO A 217 -8.14 -24.90 -12.73
C PRO A 217 -6.88 -25.18 -11.91
N LYS A 218 -5.73 -25.29 -12.59
CA LYS A 218 -4.44 -25.51 -11.91
C LYS A 218 -3.96 -24.26 -11.16
N THR A 219 -4.44 -23.09 -11.58
CA THR A 219 -4.10 -21.80 -10.99
C THR A 219 -5.34 -20.97 -10.74
N ILE A 220 -5.31 -20.17 -9.67
CA ILE A 220 -6.32 -19.17 -9.33
C ILE A 220 -5.71 -17.81 -9.67
N GLN A 221 -6.41 -17.00 -10.46
CA GLN A 221 -5.97 -15.64 -10.79
C GLN A 221 -6.72 -14.64 -9.93
N LEU A 222 -5.98 -13.77 -9.26
CA LEU A 222 -6.52 -12.56 -8.65
C LEU A 222 -6.21 -11.38 -9.57
N ILE A 223 -7.22 -10.56 -9.84
CA ILE A 223 -7.06 -9.32 -10.58
C ILE A 223 -7.23 -8.19 -9.56
N ALA A 224 -6.15 -7.44 -9.32
CA ALA A 224 -6.21 -6.27 -8.48
C ALA A 224 -7.14 -5.24 -9.12
N ALA A 225 -8.28 -4.97 -8.48
CA ALA A 225 -9.20 -3.94 -8.93
C ALA A 225 -8.61 -2.57 -8.63
N PHE A 226 -8.17 -1.86 -9.66
CA PHE A 226 -8.00 -0.41 -9.53
C PHE A 226 -9.38 0.23 -9.59
N PRO A 227 -9.73 1.14 -8.66
CA PRO A 227 -10.88 1.99 -8.87
C PRO A 227 -10.62 2.77 -10.16
N GLU A 228 -11.48 2.54 -11.16
CA GLU A 228 -11.56 3.42 -12.33
C GLU A 228 -11.61 4.87 -11.80
N PRO A 229 -10.85 5.82 -12.37
CA PRO A 229 -11.10 7.22 -12.09
C PRO A 229 -12.57 7.44 -12.44
N SER A 230 -13.36 7.82 -11.43
CA SER A 230 -14.80 8.01 -11.57
C SER A 230 -15.04 8.87 -12.81
N ALA A 231 -15.77 8.32 -13.78
CA ALA A 231 -16.03 8.94 -15.08
C ALA A 231 -16.91 10.22 -15.03
N GLU A 232 -16.91 10.96 -13.93
CA GLU A 232 -17.74 12.14 -13.71
C GLU A 232 -16.98 13.47 -13.87
N SER A 233 -15.75 13.45 -14.40
CA SER A 233 -15.04 14.69 -14.80
C SER A 233 -14.79 14.71 -16.30
N GLY A 234 -15.83 14.99 -17.09
CA GLY A 234 -15.67 15.24 -18.52
C GLY A 234 -16.94 15.09 -19.35
N ALA A 235 -17.90 16.00 -19.18
CA ALA A 235 -18.95 16.22 -20.17
C ALA A 235 -19.51 17.66 -20.05
N ASP A 236 -18.71 18.64 -20.46
CA ASP A 236 -19.24 19.94 -20.86
C ASP A 236 -19.89 19.79 -22.25
N ALA A 237 -21.17 19.42 -22.25
CA ALA A 237 -22.05 19.62 -23.39
C ALA A 237 -22.89 20.87 -23.11
N GLU A 238 -22.49 21.99 -23.71
CA GLU A 238 -23.33 23.17 -23.85
C GLU A 238 -24.64 22.79 -24.54
N THR A 239 -25.76 22.87 -23.83
CA THR A 239 -27.06 23.09 -24.47
C THR A 239 -28.00 23.85 -23.53
N GLU A 240 -28.58 24.89 -24.10
CA GLU A 240 -29.40 25.93 -23.50
C GLU A 240 -30.51 25.43 -22.56
N ALA A 241 -30.67 26.14 -21.45
CA ALA A 241 -31.84 26.03 -20.58
C ALA A 241 -33.06 26.74 -21.20
N PRO A 242 -34.25 26.13 -21.08
CA PRO A 242 -35.46 26.93 -20.94
C PRO A 242 -36.20 26.61 -19.64
N ASP A 243 -36.53 27.70 -18.95
CA ASP A 243 -37.68 27.97 -18.09
C ASP A 243 -38.15 26.95 -17.03
N ARG A 244 -38.05 27.44 -15.79
CA ARG A 244 -38.73 26.92 -14.59
C ARG A 244 -40.25 26.93 -14.75
N PRO A 245 -40.92 25.99 -14.07
CA PRO A 245 -42.11 26.34 -13.31
C PRO A 245 -41.95 26.08 -11.82
N ILE A 246 -42.36 27.10 -11.07
CA ILE A 246 -42.50 27.19 -9.62
C ILE A 246 -43.52 26.16 -9.13
N ILE A 247 -43.15 25.30 -8.17
CA ILE A 247 -44.11 24.54 -7.37
C ILE A 247 -44.09 25.07 -5.94
N ARG A 248 -45.25 25.59 -5.53
CA ARG A 248 -45.57 26.11 -4.20
C ARG A 248 -45.71 24.96 -3.21
N ASP A 249 -45.01 25.08 -2.09
CA ASP A 249 -45.18 24.27 -0.89
C ASP A 249 -46.45 24.70 -0.12
N PRO A 250 -47.39 23.80 0.16
CA PRO A 250 -48.51 24.07 1.04
C PRO A 250 -48.43 23.20 2.30
N ARG A 251 -47.43 23.38 3.17
CA ARG A 251 -47.46 22.86 4.56
C ARG A 251 -46.58 23.62 5.54
N LEU A 252 -46.82 24.92 5.64
CA LEU A 252 -46.63 25.67 6.89
C LEU A 252 -47.58 25.13 7.98
N ARG A 253 -47.03 24.62 9.08
CA ARG A 253 -47.62 24.83 10.41
C ARG A 253 -46.53 25.22 11.41
N ARG A 254 -46.72 26.43 11.95
CA ARG A 254 -46.03 27.04 13.08
C ARG A 254 -46.22 26.23 14.35
N LEU A 255 -45.23 26.31 15.23
CA LEU A 255 -45.42 26.35 16.68
C LEU A 255 -44.22 27.10 17.27
N ASP A 256 -44.46 28.36 17.61
CA ASP A 256 -43.65 29.16 18.51
C ASP A 256 -43.98 28.79 19.98
N ASP A 257 -43.10 29.24 20.89
CA ASP A 257 -43.23 29.36 22.35
C ASP A 257 -42.46 28.35 23.21
N VAL A 258 -41.24 28.72 23.66
CA VAL A 258 -40.81 28.62 25.08
C VAL A 258 -39.72 29.67 25.37
N LYS A 259 -39.94 30.50 26.42
CA LYS A 259 -39.04 31.51 27.00
C LYS A 259 -38.01 30.92 27.99
N PRO A 260 -36.90 31.63 28.29
CA PRO A 260 -35.82 31.14 29.15
C PRO A 260 -36.04 31.46 30.64
N GLN A 261 -35.47 30.66 31.54
CA GLN A 261 -35.30 30.99 32.96
C GLN A 261 -33.83 30.94 33.38
N ARG A 262 -33.48 31.90 34.26
CA ARG A 262 -32.18 32.19 34.86
C ARG A 262 -32.06 31.61 36.28
N GLU A 263 -30.79 31.42 36.65
CA GLU A 263 -30.14 31.61 37.97
C GLU A 263 -30.40 30.63 39.13
N GLY A 264 -29.28 30.17 39.72
CA GLY A 264 -29.20 29.50 41.02
C GLY A 264 -27.76 29.13 41.39
N ALA A 265 -27.09 30.04 42.12
CA ALA A 265 -25.72 29.91 42.61
C ALA A 265 -25.56 28.87 43.74
N LEU A 266 -24.36 28.31 43.91
CA LEU A 266 -23.85 27.91 45.23
C LEU A 266 -22.31 27.71 45.28
N ARG A 267 -21.73 28.39 46.28
CA ARG A 267 -20.34 28.39 46.78
C ARG A 267 -19.82 27.02 47.21
N ARG A 268 -18.48 26.83 47.17
CA ARG A 268 -17.60 26.19 48.19
C ARG A 268 -16.13 26.51 47.83
N GLN A 269 -15.48 27.43 48.55
CA GLN A 269 -14.53 27.25 49.67
C GLN A 269 -13.22 26.48 49.34
N GLN A 270 -12.11 27.23 49.28
CA GLN A 270 -10.72 26.77 49.48
C GLN A 270 -10.31 26.92 50.95
N PRO A 271 -9.33 26.14 51.43
CA PRO A 271 -8.28 26.75 52.24
C PRO A 271 -6.87 26.20 51.94
N GLY A 272 -5.85 27.03 52.19
CA GLY A 272 -4.53 26.56 52.62
C GLY A 272 -3.33 26.99 51.77
N GLN A 273 -2.89 28.24 51.90
CA GLN A 273 -1.48 28.61 51.74
C GLN A 273 -0.82 28.76 53.12
N PRO A 274 0.48 28.48 53.23
CA PRO A 274 1.37 29.34 54.00
C PRO A 274 2.44 29.98 53.10
N GLN A 275 2.60 31.29 53.24
CA GLN A 275 3.73 32.06 52.75
C GLN A 275 4.91 31.97 53.75
N ILE A 276 6.14 31.86 53.24
CA ILE A 276 7.33 32.40 53.90
C ILE A 276 8.18 33.12 52.83
N GLN A 277 8.60 34.33 53.19
CA GLN A 277 9.36 35.30 52.38
C GLN A 277 10.90 35.08 52.52
N PRO A 278 11.78 36.05 52.20
CA PRO A 278 12.61 35.98 50.99
C PRO A 278 14.12 36.00 51.31
N GLU A 279 14.96 35.48 50.43
CA GLU A 279 16.39 35.82 50.45
C GLU A 279 16.92 36.24 49.09
N SER A 280 17.61 37.37 49.15
CA SER A 280 18.25 38.13 48.09
C SER A 280 19.64 37.56 47.82
N THR A 281 19.98 37.27 46.56
CA THR A 281 21.37 37.30 46.10
C THR A 281 21.48 37.77 44.64
N ALA A 282 22.58 38.47 44.43
CA ALA A 282 23.09 39.27 43.31
C ALA A 282 23.00 38.71 41.86
N PRO A 283 23.19 39.57 40.83
CA PRO A 283 22.97 39.24 39.43
C PRO A 283 24.09 38.38 38.81
N VAL A 284 23.69 37.33 38.10
CA VAL A 284 24.58 36.56 37.21
C VAL A 284 24.76 37.32 35.90
N ARG A 285 26.02 37.64 35.59
CA ARG A 285 26.47 38.20 34.31
C ARG A 285 26.36 37.11 33.22
N ILE A 286 25.65 37.42 32.14
CA ILE A 286 25.60 36.60 30.93
C ILE A 286 26.78 37.00 30.03
N ASP A 287 27.52 35.97 29.61
CA ASP A 287 28.69 36.02 28.74
C ASP A 287 28.32 36.40 27.29
N PRO A 288 28.88 37.47 26.70
CA PRO A 288 28.59 37.87 25.32
C PRO A 288 29.48 37.10 24.34
N SER A 289 29.23 35.80 24.18
CA SER A 289 29.87 35.00 23.12
C SER A 289 28.91 34.07 22.35
N ILE A 290 27.60 34.16 22.63
CA ILE A 290 26.54 33.52 21.81
C ILE A 290 25.91 34.58 20.89
N ALA A 291 26.73 35.18 20.01
CA ALA A 291 26.27 36.12 18.99
C ALA A 291 27.07 36.00 17.68
N ALA A 292 27.52 34.78 17.35
CA ALA A 292 28.26 34.52 16.11
C ALA A 292 27.97 33.12 15.53
N ARG A 293 26.70 32.74 15.42
CA ARG A 293 26.25 31.60 14.57
C ARG A 293 24.91 31.86 13.85
N GLN A 294 24.60 33.12 13.55
CA GLN A 294 23.52 33.52 12.65
C GLN A 294 24.11 34.30 11.47
N ALA A 295 24.81 33.61 10.57
CA ALA A 295 25.22 34.15 9.26
C ALA A 295 25.74 33.03 8.33
N LEU A 296 24.93 32.00 8.10
CA LEU A 296 25.06 31.16 6.89
C LEU A 296 23.64 30.95 6.34
N SER A 297 23.01 32.07 5.98
CA SER A 297 21.90 32.09 5.04
C SER A 297 22.41 31.46 3.74
N ARG A 298 21.98 30.22 3.49
CA ARG A 298 22.14 29.57 2.18
C ARG A 298 21.56 30.52 1.13
N PRO A 299 22.22 30.76 -0.01
CA PRO A 299 21.51 31.39 -1.12
C PRO A 299 20.38 30.42 -1.49
N ALA A 300 19.14 30.90 -1.37
CA ALA A 300 18.00 30.31 -2.04
C ALA A 300 18.38 30.25 -3.53
N LEU A 301 18.72 29.05 -3.99
CA LEU A 301 18.97 28.81 -5.40
C LEU A 301 17.64 29.09 -6.09
N ALA A 302 17.60 30.17 -6.87
CA ALA A 302 16.50 30.44 -7.78
C ALA A 302 16.32 29.20 -8.67
N ILE A 303 15.23 28.46 -8.44
CA ILE A 303 14.78 27.44 -9.38
C ILE A 303 14.32 28.23 -10.60
N ALA A 304 15.17 28.32 -11.61
CA ALA A 304 14.73 28.59 -12.96
C ALA A 304 13.89 27.37 -13.38
N GLN A 305 12.59 27.41 -13.07
CA GLN A 305 11.61 26.43 -13.51
C GLN A 305 11.40 26.59 -15.01
N GLY A 306 12.33 26.06 -15.80
CA GLY A 306 11.91 25.40 -17.03
C GLY A 306 11.14 24.16 -16.57
N GLU A 307 9.83 24.12 -16.84
CA GLU A 307 9.03 22.91 -16.68
C GLU A 307 9.78 21.78 -17.40
N ARG A 308 10.46 20.92 -16.64
CA ARG A 308 11.01 19.70 -17.22
C ARG A 308 9.81 18.86 -17.58
N GLU A 309 9.51 18.83 -18.87
CA GLU A 309 8.49 18.00 -19.47
C GLU A 309 8.77 16.55 -19.04
N ILE A 310 7.86 15.99 -18.23
CA ILE A 310 7.97 14.62 -17.74
C ILE A 310 7.50 13.72 -18.88
N PRO A 311 8.33 12.77 -19.36
CA PRO A 311 7.95 11.90 -20.46
C PRO A 311 6.66 11.13 -20.19
N GLU A 312 5.81 10.95 -21.21
CA GLU A 312 4.58 10.16 -21.13
C GLU A 312 4.81 8.64 -21.11
N GLY A 313 6.06 8.16 -21.21
CA GLY A 313 6.45 6.75 -21.19
C GLY A 313 7.06 6.31 -19.84
N PRO A 314 7.23 5.00 -19.60
CA PRO A 314 8.05 4.54 -18.49
C PRO A 314 9.52 4.92 -18.74
N LEU A 315 10.23 5.23 -17.66
CA LEU A 315 11.65 5.52 -17.67
C LEU A 315 12.41 4.27 -18.15
N ALA A 316 13.38 4.47 -19.05
CA ALA A 316 14.20 3.36 -19.53
C ALA A 316 14.97 2.73 -18.36
N VAL A 317 15.08 1.40 -18.38
CA VAL A 317 15.74 0.64 -17.33
C VAL A 317 17.20 1.06 -17.16
N GLU A 318 17.93 1.33 -18.24
CA GLU A 318 19.31 1.79 -18.19
C GLU A 318 19.45 3.15 -17.48
N GLU A 319 18.48 4.04 -17.67
CA GLU A 319 18.46 5.37 -17.03
C GLU A 319 18.15 5.25 -15.54
N PHE A 320 17.17 4.42 -15.18
CA PHE A 320 16.84 4.13 -13.79
C PHE A 320 18.02 3.48 -13.06
N GLU A 321 18.63 2.47 -13.67
CA GLU A 321 19.81 1.79 -13.11
C GLU A 321 20.99 2.75 -12.92
N ALA A 322 21.21 3.68 -13.85
CA ALA A 322 22.23 4.70 -13.70
C ALA A 322 21.93 5.64 -12.52
N ALA A 323 20.66 5.97 -12.27
CA ALA A 323 20.26 6.73 -11.09
C ALA A 323 20.50 5.94 -9.79
N VAL A 324 20.11 4.66 -9.75
CA VAL A 324 20.37 3.77 -8.61
C VAL A 324 21.86 3.68 -8.29
N ALA A 325 22.71 3.48 -9.31
CA ALA A 325 24.16 3.42 -9.14
C ALA A 325 24.72 4.74 -8.56
N ARG A 326 24.33 5.90 -9.11
CA ARG A 326 24.76 7.22 -8.60
C ARG A 326 24.34 7.43 -7.16
N VAL A 327 23.15 6.99 -6.77
CA VAL A 327 22.67 7.13 -5.40
C VAL A 327 23.46 6.23 -4.46
N ILE A 328 23.71 4.97 -4.84
CA ILE A 328 24.52 4.03 -4.04
C ILE A 328 25.93 4.58 -3.83
N GLU A 329 26.56 5.16 -4.85
CA GLU A 329 27.90 5.78 -4.74
C GLU A 329 27.95 6.93 -3.73
N LYS A 330 26.84 7.64 -3.51
CA LYS A 330 26.74 8.70 -2.50
C LYS A 330 26.56 8.16 -1.07
N THR A 331 26.08 6.93 -0.92
CA THR A 331 25.88 6.32 0.41
C THR A 331 27.22 5.99 1.05
N GLN A 332 27.36 6.30 2.34
CA GLN A 332 28.61 6.05 3.09
C GLN A 332 28.56 4.75 3.88
N ARG A 333 27.38 4.17 4.07
CA ARG A 333 27.19 2.93 4.82
C ARG A 333 27.70 1.75 4.03
N ALA A 334 28.56 0.94 4.63
CA ALA A 334 28.92 -0.37 4.07
C ALA A 334 27.70 -1.32 4.13
N PRO A 335 27.38 -2.08 3.07
CA PRO A 335 26.31 -3.07 3.13
C PRO A 335 26.66 -4.17 4.13
N ALA A 336 25.68 -4.57 4.96
CA ALA A 336 25.82 -5.77 5.76
C ALA A 336 25.76 -7.01 4.86
N GLU A 337 26.43 -8.08 5.26
CA GLU A 337 26.31 -9.38 4.59
C GLU A 337 24.88 -9.91 4.75
N ILE A 338 24.22 -10.23 3.63
CA ILE A 338 22.97 -10.96 3.63
C ILE A 338 23.21 -12.31 2.97
N ARG A 339 22.72 -13.36 3.60
CA ARG A 339 22.67 -14.71 3.03
C ARG A 339 21.27 -15.02 2.54
N PRO A 340 21.13 -15.75 1.43
CA PRO A 340 19.82 -16.25 1.01
C PRO A 340 19.23 -17.14 2.11
N ILE A 341 17.90 -17.29 2.11
CA ILE A 341 17.27 -18.23 3.04
C ILE A 341 17.68 -19.67 2.69
N ASP A 342 17.80 -20.51 3.72
CA ASP A 342 17.84 -21.95 3.54
C ASP A 342 16.42 -22.43 3.19
N LEU A 343 16.28 -23.04 2.02
CA LEU A 343 14.99 -23.50 1.49
C LEU A 343 14.47 -24.71 2.25
N ASP A 344 15.32 -25.48 2.92
CA ASP A 344 14.91 -26.70 3.62
C ASP A 344 14.73 -26.46 5.13
N ALA A 345 15.26 -25.35 5.64
CA ALA A 345 15.14 -25.01 7.05
C ALA A 345 13.67 -24.76 7.46
N PRO A 346 13.20 -25.37 8.56
CA PRO A 346 11.93 -24.98 9.16
C PRO A 346 12.04 -23.55 9.70
N PHE A 347 10.91 -22.86 9.80
CA PHE A 347 10.88 -21.50 10.33
C PHE A 347 9.59 -21.24 11.09
N THR A 348 9.70 -20.56 12.22
CA THR A 348 8.54 -20.04 12.94
C THR A 348 8.24 -18.64 12.44
N ALA A 349 6.96 -18.31 12.31
CA ALA A 349 6.56 -16.92 12.14
C ALA A 349 6.95 -16.17 13.42
N ARG A 350 7.55 -14.99 13.26
CA ARG A 350 7.64 -14.08 14.41
C ARG A 350 6.23 -13.59 14.74
N PRO A 351 5.87 -13.46 16.02
CA PRO A 351 4.57 -12.91 16.39
C PRO A 351 4.39 -11.57 15.70
N PHE A 352 3.34 -11.44 14.89
CA PHE A 352 2.97 -10.16 14.34
C PHE A 352 2.26 -9.42 15.45
N VAL A 353 2.89 -8.38 15.99
CA VAL A 353 2.12 -7.38 16.72
C VAL A 353 1.27 -6.70 15.66
N LEU A 354 0.03 -7.18 15.50
CA LEU A 354 -1.03 -6.36 14.93
C LEU A 354 -1.04 -5.11 15.78
N LEU A 355 -0.41 -4.04 15.29
CA LEU A 355 -0.63 -2.72 15.82
C LEU A 355 -2.13 -2.55 15.67
N GLN A 356 -2.87 -2.66 16.78
CA GLN A 356 -4.27 -2.29 16.78
C GLN A 356 -4.32 -0.94 16.08
N PRO A 357 -5.19 -0.75 15.07
CA PRO A 357 -5.32 0.55 14.44
C PRO A 357 -5.48 1.52 15.60
N GLN A 358 -4.48 2.37 15.82
CA GLN A 358 -4.58 3.31 16.91
C GLN A 358 -5.89 4.02 16.60
N ALA A 359 -6.86 3.88 17.49
CA ALA A 359 -8.04 4.72 17.43
C ALA A 359 -7.45 6.11 17.26
N ILE A 360 -7.76 6.75 16.13
CA ILE A 360 -7.34 8.12 15.88
C ILE A 360 -8.14 8.91 16.92
N GLU A 361 -7.65 8.92 18.15
CA GLU A 361 -8.18 9.67 19.27
C GLU A 361 -7.82 11.10 18.94
N SER A 362 -8.72 11.70 18.18
CA SER A 362 -8.65 13.05 17.64
C SER A 362 -7.81 13.17 16.36
N PRO A 363 -8.30 13.94 15.36
CA PRO A 363 -7.48 14.31 14.21
C PRO A 363 -6.16 14.92 14.72
N PRO A 364 -5.04 14.68 14.02
CA PRO A 364 -3.77 15.30 14.39
C PRO A 364 -3.97 16.81 14.54
N PRO A 365 -3.35 17.46 15.55
CA PRO A 365 -3.41 18.90 15.67
C PRO A 365 -3.05 19.48 14.31
N ARG A 366 -3.92 20.34 13.77
CA ARG A 366 -3.64 21.06 12.53
C ARG A 366 -2.31 21.77 12.75
N ILE A 367 -1.25 21.22 12.17
CA ILE A 367 -0.01 21.96 11.99
C ILE A 367 -0.41 23.00 10.95
N GLU A 368 -0.73 24.20 11.40
CA GLU A 368 -0.70 25.39 10.56
C GLU A 368 0.75 25.51 10.07
N ARG A 369 1.06 24.77 8.99
CA ARG A 369 2.20 25.11 8.16
C ARG A 369 1.86 26.47 7.60
N ASP A 370 2.78 27.42 7.75
CA ASP A 370 2.79 28.66 6.99
C ASP A 370 2.86 28.29 5.51
N ALA A 371 1.69 27.99 4.93
CA ALA A 371 1.53 27.66 3.54
C ALA A 371 2.05 28.86 2.76
N ASN A 372 3.01 28.60 1.87
CA ASN A 372 3.50 29.58 0.93
C ASN A 372 2.26 30.18 0.22
N LYS A 373 2.21 31.51 0.07
CA LYS A 373 1.04 32.21 -0.53
C LYS A 373 0.60 31.58 -1.86
N GLN A 374 1.55 31.01 -2.59
CA GLN A 374 1.34 30.29 -3.84
C GLN A 374 0.51 29.00 -3.68
N GLU A 375 0.74 28.24 -2.61
CA GLU A 375 0.01 27.01 -2.29
C GLU A 375 -1.42 27.35 -1.81
N GLN A 376 -1.60 28.45 -1.06
CA GLN A 376 -2.92 28.96 -0.72
C GLN A 376 -3.68 29.48 -1.94
N GLU A 377 -2.99 30.06 -2.92
CA GLU A 377 -3.59 30.58 -4.16
C GLU A 377 -3.99 29.43 -5.10
N GLU A 378 -3.19 28.36 -5.19
CA GLU A 378 -3.54 27.11 -5.88
C GLU A 378 -4.73 26.40 -5.22
N LEU A 379 -4.73 26.25 -3.90
CA LEU A 379 -5.87 25.69 -3.16
C LEU A 379 -7.13 26.56 -3.28
N ARG A 380 -6.97 27.88 -3.40
CA ARG A 380 -8.10 28.81 -3.57
C ARG A 380 -8.66 28.76 -4.99
N LEU A 381 -7.80 28.61 -6.00
CA LEU A 381 -8.20 28.37 -7.40
C LEU A 381 -8.86 26.99 -7.57
N PHE A 382 -8.40 25.98 -6.83
CA PHE A 382 -8.99 24.65 -6.83
C PHE A 382 -10.37 24.60 -6.16
N ASN A 383 -10.57 25.37 -5.08
CA ASN A 383 -11.83 25.42 -4.33
C ASN A 383 -12.86 26.45 -4.85
N GLN A 384 -12.53 27.25 -5.86
CA GLN A 384 -13.43 28.28 -6.43
C GLN A 384 -14.26 27.82 -7.63
N LYS A 385 -14.17 26.56 -8.05
CA LYS A 385 -15.07 25.97 -9.06
C LYS A 385 -15.91 24.85 -8.46
N ASP A 386 -17.15 25.20 -8.12
CA ASP A 386 -18.41 24.41 -8.06
C ASP A 386 -18.34 22.93 -7.58
N GLY A 387 -19.02 22.45 -6.53
CA GLY A 387 -20.13 22.93 -5.71
C GLY A 387 -20.49 21.93 -4.58
N ASP A 388 -21.54 22.26 -3.83
CA ASP A 388 -22.05 21.66 -2.57
C ASP A 388 -22.02 20.11 -2.41
N PRO A 389 -21.64 19.58 -1.21
CA PRO A 389 -21.84 18.18 -0.88
C PRO A 389 -23.30 17.89 -0.50
N VAL A 390 -24.00 17.13 -1.34
CA VAL A 390 -25.32 16.55 -1.01
C VAL A 390 -25.13 15.33 -0.10
N ILE A 391 -25.56 15.44 1.16
CA ILE A 391 -25.78 14.29 2.04
C ILE A 391 -27.04 13.54 1.54
N ARG A 392 -26.90 12.28 1.13
CA ARG A 392 -28.05 11.35 0.99
C ARG A 392 -27.95 10.24 2.03
N ARG A 393 -29.08 9.96 2.67
CA ARG A 393 -29.31 8.81 3.54
C ARG A 393 -29.45 7.53 2.73
#